data_AF-A0AAW1XZF3-F1
#
_entry.id   AF-A0AAW1XZF3-F1
#
_cell.length_a   1.000
_cell.length_b   1.000
_cell.length_c   1.000
_cell.angle_alpha   90.00
_cell.angle_beta   90.00
_cell.angle_gamma   90.00
#
_symmetry.space_group_name_H-M   'P 1'
#
loop_
_entity.id
_entity.type
_entity.pdbx_description
1 polymer ?
#
loop_
_entity_poly.entity_id
_entity_poly.type
_entity_poly.pdbx_seq_one_letter_code
_entity_poly.pdbx_strand_id
1 'polypeptide(L)'
;MRDATDFIWNLFKETTAAERRNTPRISLFVEDREGIAVSSNDIIHVAAKYIEGLTAANIKNDFNWVLYHEITHSLQRNGNGQAPTGLVEGIAEFVTLKSGFIYAGFAKPGEGSKWDEGYAVTARFLEYCNGLKDGFVAELNKKMIDGYSNDFFNQLLGKTVDQLWTDYKAKYAN
;
A
#
# COMPACT_ATOMS: atom_id res chain seq x y z
N MET A 1 -13.02 -9.48 -4.66
CA MET A 1 -12.83 -8.02 -4.81
C MET A 1 -13.56 -7.24 -3.72
N ARG A 2 -14.86 -7.49 -3.45
CA ARG A 2 -15.61 -6.80 -2.39
C ARG A 2 -14.91 -6.83 -1.02
N ASP A 3 -14.47 -7.99 -0.55
CA ASP A 3 -13.81 -8.12 0.75
C ASP A 3 -12.54 -7.24 0.86
N ALA A 4 -11.76 -7.16 -0.22
CA ALA A 4 -10.59 -6.29 -0.29
C ALA A 4 -10.99 -4.80 -0.27
N THR A 5 -11.99 -4.42 -1.06
CA THR A 5 -12.51 -3.05 -1.08
C THR A 5 -13.05 -2.61 0.28
N ASP A 6 -13.87 -3.43 0.93
CA ASP A 6 -14.43 -3.16 2.26
C ASP A 6 -13.31 -3.10 3.32
N PHE A 7 -12.32 -3.99 3.24
CA PHE A 7 -11.13 -3.94 4.09
C PHE A 7 -10.34 -2.64 3.93
N ILE A 8 -10.08 -2.22 2.69
CA ILE A 8 -9.30 -1.00 2.39
C ILE A 8 -10.02 0.25 2.88
N TRP A 9 -11.33 0.39 2.61
CA TRP A 9 -12.10 1.54 3.12
C TRP A 9 -12.11 1.60 4.64
N ASN A 10 -12.23 0.45 5.32
CA ASN A 10 -12.15 0.40 6.77
C ASN A 10 -10.75 0.80 7.28
N LEU A 11 -9.69 0.31 6.63
CA LEU A 11 -8.32 0.63 6.99
C LEU A 11 -7.98 2.12 6.79
N PHE A 12 -8.48 2.72 5.71
CA PHE A 12 -8.35 4.16 5.43
C PHE A 12 -9.38 5.03 6.16
N LYS A 13 -10.27 4.44 6.96
CA LYS A 13 -11.35 5.13 7.68
C LYS A 13 -12.26 5.94 6.72
N GLU A 14 -12.41 5.49 5.47
CA GLU A 14 -13.28 6.08 4.43
C GLU A 14 -14.66 5.42 4.42
N THR A 15 -15.40 5.61 5.52
CA THR A 15 -16.64 4.86 5.77
C THR A 15 -17.85 5.41 5.01
N THR A 16 -17.78 6.64 4.50
CA THR A 16 -18.86 7.29 3.75
C THR A 16 -18.52 7.50 2.27
N ALA A 17 -19.53 7.61 1.42
CA ALA A 17 -19.34 7.87 -0.01
C ALA A 17 -18.61 9.19 -0.31
N ALA A 18 -18.75 10.20 0.56
CA ALA A 18 -18.11 11.50 0.41
C ALA A 18 -16.60 11.49 0.69
N GLU A 19 -16.12 10.52 1.49
CA GLU A 19 -14.70 10.40 1.83
C GLU A 19 -13.91 9.61 0.76
N ARG A 20 -14.60 8.64 0.14
CA ARG A 20 -13.99 7.70 -0.81
C ARG A 20 -13.57 8.40 -2.10
N ARG A 21 -12.53 7.85 -2.74
CA ARG A 21 -12.24 8.16 -4.14
C ARG A 21 -13.42 7.71 -5.01
N ASN A 22 -13.77 8.52 -6.02
CA ASN A 22 -14.85 8.20 -6.95
C ASN A 22 -14.41 7.08 -7.91
N THR A 23 -14.56 5.83 -7.48
CA THR A 23 -14.17 4.63 -8.21
C THR A 23 -15.41 3.74 -8.39
N PRO A 24 -16.30 4.02 -9.36
CA PRO A 24 -17.57 3.33 -9.49
C PRO A 24 -17.43 1.86 -9.93
N ARG A 25 -16.30 1.51 -10.57
CA ARG A 25 -16.02 0.15 -11.03
C ARG A 25 -14.52 -0.11 -11.02
N ILE A 26 -14.14 -1.26 -10.49
CA ILE A 26 -12.80 -1.85 -10.67
C ILE A 26 -12.98 -3.09 -11.55
N SER A 27 -12.17 -3.21 -12.60
CA SER A 27 -12.18 -4.37 -13.51
C SER A 27 -10.89 -5.15 -13.36
N LEU A 28 -10.96 -6.48 -13.42
CA LEU A 28 -9.79 -7.35 -13.39
C LEU A 28 -9.82 -8.28 -14.59
N PHE A 29 -8.71 -8.32 -15.33
CA PHE A 29 -8.48 -9.21 -16.45
C PHE A 29 -7.31 -10.14 -16.14
N VAL A 30 -7.47 -11.42 -16.48
CA VAL A 30 -6.37 -12.39 -16.48
C VAL A 30 -5.97 -12.60 -17.93
N GLU A 31 -4.70 -12.36 -18.25
CA GLU A 31 -4.19 -12.35 -19.62
C GLU A 31 -2.78 -12.94 -19.71
N ASP A 32 -2.40 -13.42 -20.89
CA ASP A 32 -1.02 -13.81 -21.16
C ASP A 32 -0.16 -12.55 -21.32
N ARG A 33 0.61 -12.23 -20.28
CA ARG A 33 1.49 -11.06 -20.20
C ARG A 33 2.72 -11.35 -19.35
N GLU A 34 3.71 -10.48 -19.49
CA GLU A 34 4.89 -10.46 -18.62
C GLU A 34 4.60 -9.76 -17.28
N GLY A 35 5.40 -10.08 -16.26
CA GLY A 35 5.24 -9.56 -14.90
C GLY A 35 4.16 -10.27 -14.08
N ILE A 36 3.78 -9.68 -12.94
CA ILE A 36 2.80 -10.26 -12.01
C ILE A 36 1.43 -9.63 -12.25
N ALA A 37 1.34 -8.32 -12.04
CA ALA A 37 0.15 -7.54 -12.30
C ALA A 37 0.53 -6.09 -12.66
N VAL A 38 -0.43 -5.34 -13.16
CA VAL A 38 -0.36 -3.88 -13.30
C VAL A 38 -1.77 -3.32 -13.18
N SER A 39 -1.92 -2.15 -12.55
CA SER A 39 -3.17 -1.41 -12.53
C SER A 39 -3.05 -0.02 -13.15
N SER A 40 -4.09 0.37 -13.87
CA SER A 40 -4.24 1.72 -14.41
C SER A 40 -5.71 2.01 -14.68
N ASN A 41 -6.16 3.23 -14.38
CA ASN A 41 -7.55 3.66 -14.60
C ASN A 41 -8.58 2.67 -14.02
N ASP A 42 -8.32 2.17 -12.82
CA ASP A 42 -9.16 1.21 -12.09
C ASP A 42 -9.36 -0.14 -12.84
N ILE A 43 -8.46 -0.44 -13.78
CA ILE A 43 -8.35 -1.73 -14.47
C ILE A 43 -7.08 -2.42 -14.00
N ILE A 44 -7.23 -3.66 -13.55
CA ILE A 44 -6.17 -4.54 -13.07
C ILE A 44 -5.93 -5.61 -14.14
N HIS A 45 -4.69 -5.77 -14.57
CA HIS A 45 -4.26 -6.84 -15.47
C HIS A 45 -3.34 -7.78 -14.70
N VAL A 46 -3.75 -9.04 -14.54
CA VAL A 46 -2.98 -10.08 -13.84
C VAL A 46 -2.43 -11.08 -14.86
N ALA A 47 -1.17 -11.46 -14.72
CA ALA A 47 -0.54 -12.43 -15.60
C ALA A 47 -1.06 -13.85 -15.35
N ALA A 48 -1.59 -14.49 -16.39
CA ALA A 48 -2.03 -15.88 -16.34
C ALA A 48 -0.89 -16.83 -15.94
N LYS A 49 0.32 -16.59 -16.47
CA LYS A 49 1.53 -17.37 -16.13
C LYS A 49 1.91 -17.27 -14.65
N TYR A 50 1.70 -16.11 -14.02
CA TYR A 50 1.94 -15.97 -12.58
C TYR A 50 0.97 -16.86 -11.79
N ILE A 51 -0.33 -16.82 -12.12
CA ILE A 51 -1.35 -17.64 -11.48
C ILE A 51 -1.09 -19.13 -11.69
N GLU A 52 -0.71 -19.53 -12.90
CA GLU A 52 -0.35 -20.92 -13.24
C GLU A 52 0.84 -21.44 -12.41
N GLY A 53 1.81 -20.57 -12.11
CA GLY A 53 2.97 -20.91 -11.28
C GLY A 53 2.65 -21.07 -9.79
N LEU A 54 1.46 -20.69 -9.32
CA LEU A 54 1.10 -20.79 -7.90
C LEU A 54 0.73 -22.22 -7.53
N THR A 55 1.26 -22.69 -6.41
CA THR A 55 0.82 -23.97 -5.83
C THR A 55 -0.56 -23.82 -5.20
N ALA A 56 -1.30 -24.94 -5.08
CA ALA A 56 -2.59 -24.95 -4.39
C ALA A 56 -2.51 -24.46 -2.93
N ALA A 57 -1.34 -24.60 -2.28
CA ALA A 57 -1.10 -24.10 -0.92
C ALA A 57 -0.96 -22.57 -0.88
N ASN A 58 -0.36 -21.97 -1.90
CA ASN A 58 -0.05 -20.53 -1.93
C ASN A 58 -1.12 -19.71 -2.67
N ILE A 59 -1.93 -20.33 -3.55
CA ILE A 59 -2.85 -19.60 -4.44
C ILE A 59 -3.75 -18.61 -3.69
N LYS A 60 -4.26 -19.00 -2.51
CA LYS A 60 -5.10 -18.10 -1.71
C LYS A 60 -4.31 -16.90 -1.19
N ASN A 61 -3.09 -17.10 -0.71
CA ASN A 61 -2.28 -16.02 -0.14
C ASN A 61 -1.77 -15.09 -1.24
N ASP A 62 -1.12 -15.65 -2.25
CA ASP A 62 -0.38 -14.90 -3.27
C ASP A 62 -1.34 -14.18 -4.23
N PHE A 63 -2.46 -14.81 -4.61
CA PHE A 63 -3.47 -14.12 -5.41
C PHE A 63 -4.14 -12.98 -4.65
N ASN A 64 -4.42 -13.15 -3.34
CA ASN A 64 -4.98 -12.06 -2.54
C ASN A 64 -3.96 -10.97 -2.25
N TRP A 65 -2.67 -11.28 -2.12
CA TRP A 65 -1.62 -10.28 -2.04
C TRP A 65 -1.66 -9.36 -3.26
N VAL A 66 -1.65 -9.92 -4.49
CA VAL A 66 -1.83 -9.14 -5.73
C VAL A 66 -3.14 -8.35 -5.71
N LEU A 67 -4.25 -9.01 -5.36
CA LEU A 67 -5.56 -8.37 -5.43
C LEU A 67 -5.70 -7.18 -4.47
N TYR A 68 -5.22 -7.32 -3.23
CA TYR A 68 -5.26 -6.25 -2.24
C TYR A 68 -4.32 -5.11 -2.63
N HIS A 69 -3.13 -5.42 -3.13
CA HIS A 69 -2.19 -4.42 -3.64
C HIS A 69 -2.83 -3.59 -4.76
N GLU A 70 -3.32 -4.23 -5.82
CA GLU A 70 -3.81 -3.54 -7.02
C GLU A 70 -5.16 -2.81 -6.80
N ILE A 71 -6.04 -3.37 -5.95
CA ILE A 71 -7.27 -2.65 -5.56
C ILE A 71 -6.91 -1.40 -4.75
N THR A 72 -5.84 -1.43 -3.95
CA THR A 72 -5.41 -0.26 -3.18
C THR A 72 -5.06 0.90 -4.12
N HIS A 73 -4.35 0.65 -5.23
CA HIS A 73 -4.06 1.69 -6.24
C HIS A 73 -5.33 2.36 -6.82
N SER A 74 -6.43 1.61 -6.91
CA SER A 74 -7.72 2.12 -7.39
C SER A 74 -8.47 2.97 -6.35
N LEU A 75 -8.16 2.80 -5.05
CA LEU A 75 -8.90 3.41 -3.94
C LEU A 75 -8.10 4.50 -3.22
N GLN A 76 -6.77 4.38 -3.14
CA GLN A 76 -5.91 5.33 -2.46
C GLN A 76 -5.80 6.66 -3.23
N ARG A 77 -5.36 7.67 -2.49
CA ARG A 77 -4.91 8.96 -3.02
C ARG A 77 -3.41 8.87 -3.34
N ASN A 78 -2.99 9.51 -4.43
CA ASN A 78 -1.59 9.57 -4.85
C ASN A 78 -1.05 11.03 -4.88
N GLY A 79 -1.74 11.96 -4.22
CA GLY A 79 -1.34 13.36 -4.16
C GLY A 79 -1.41 14.05 -5.52
N ASN A 80 -2.43 13.77 -6.35
CA ASN A 80 -2.50 14.24 -7.73
C ASN A 80 -1.23 13.91 -8.54
N GLY A 81 -0.66 12.72 -8.31
CA GLY A 81 0.58 12.26 -8.94
C GLY A 81 1.87 12.89 -8.38
N GLN A 82 1.79 13.70 -7.33
CA GLN A 82 2.95 14.33 -6.70
C GLN A 82 3.60 13.46 -5.61
N ALA A 83 2.89 12.45 -5.10
CA ALA A 83 3.44 11.54 -4.11
C ALA A 83 4.58 10.72 -4.74
N PRO A 84 5.70 10.49 -4.02
CA PRO A 84 6.76 9.61 -4.50
C PRO A 84 6.19 8.23 -4.83
N THR A 85 6.59 7.66 -5.97
CA THR A 85 6.13 6.33 -6.40
C THR A 85 6.34 5.29 -5.31
N GLY A 86 7.47 5.32 -4.61
CA GLY A 86 7.72 4.39 -3.51
C GLY A 86 6.77 4.54 -2.32
N LEU A 87 6.26 5.74 -2.04
CA LEU A 87 5.19 5.91 -1.05
C LEU A 87 3.87 5.30 -1.55
N VAL A 88 3.51 5.53 -2.81
CA VAL A 88 2.30 5.00 -3.44
C VAL A 88 2.31 3.47 -3.41
N GLU A 89 3.41 2.83 -3.83
CA GLU A 89 3.60 1.37 -3.75
C GLU A 89 3.66 0.86 -2.31
N GLY A 90 4.30 1.63 -1.42
CA GLY A 90 4.42 1.29 -0.01
C GLY A 90 3.09 1.30 0.73
N ILE A 91 2.15 2.19 0.38
CA ILE A 91 0.79 2.18 0.93
C ILE A 91 0.03 0.95 0.46
N ALA A 92 0.14 0.58 -0.82
CA ALA A 92 -0.44 -0.65 -1.35
C ALA A 92 0.09 -1.89 -0.61
N GLU A 93 1.39 -1.99 -0.38
CA GLU A 93 1.97 -3.08 0.44
C GLU A 93 1.71 -2.96 1.95
N PHE A 94 1.43 -1.76 2.47
CA PHE A 94 0.95 -1.63 3.85
C PHE A 94 -0.42 -2.27 4.00
N VAL A 95 -1.32 -2.11 3.02
CA VAL A 95 -2.63 -2.77 3.02
C VAL A 95 -2.48 -4.29 3.03
N THR A 96 -1.62 -4.86 2.17
CA THR A 96 -1.39 -6.31 2.11
C THR A 96 -0.84 -6.81 3.45
N LEU A 97 0.12 -6.10 4.04
CA LEU A 97 0.67 -6.38 5.37
C LEU A 97 -0.42 -6.39 6.46
N LYS A 98 -1.33 -5.41 6.47
CA LYS A 98 -2.44 -5.36 7.44
C LYS A 98 -3.50 -6.43 7.20
N SER A 99 -3.67 -6.87 5.96
CA SER A 99 -4.62 -7.95 5.60
C SER A 99 -4.11 -9.34 6.00
N GLY A 100 -2.78 -9.48 6.17
CA GLY A 100 -2.12 -10.75 6.43
C GLY A 100 -1.72 -11.53 5.17
N PHE A 101 -2.08 -11.04 3.97
CA PHE A 101 -1.63 -11.60 2.70
C PHE A 101 -0.28 -11.01 2.29
N ILE A 102 0.81 -11.67 2.67
CA ILE A 102 2.17 -11.25 2.33
C ILE A 102 2.89 -12.34 1.53
N TYR A 103 3.73 -11.95 0.57
CA TYR A 103 4.55 -12.90 -0.19
C TYR A 103 5.77 -13.38 0.62
N ALA A 104 6.35 -14.51 0.21
CA ALA A 104 7.56 -15.04 0.82
C ALA A 104 8.75 -14.09 0.61
N GLY A 105 9.45 -13.70 1.69
CA GLY A 105 10.55 -12.75 1.61
C GLY A 105 10.12 -11.28 1.73
N PHE A 106 8.90 -11.02 2.21
CA PHE A 106 8.48 -9.69 2.63
C PHE A 106 9.51 -9.05 3.57
N ALA A 107 9.82 -7.77 3.36
CA ALA A 107 10.85 -7.06 4.10
C ALA A 107 10.65 -7.16 5.62
N LYS A 108 11.75 -7.29 6.36
CA LYS A 108 11.76 -7.25 7.83
C LYS A 108 11.78 -5.79 8.33
N PRO A 109 11.28 -5.53 9.55
CA PRO A 109 11.47 -4.23 10.18
C PRO A 109 12.95 -3.84 10.22
N GLY A 110 13.25 -2.60 9.84
CA GLY A 110 14.59 -2.06 9.72
C GLY A 110 15.28 -2.31 8.37
N GLU A 111 14.74 -3.11 7.46
CA GLU A 111 15.35 -3.29 6.12
C GLU A 111 15.16 -2.07 5.22
N GLY A 112 15.93 -2.03 4.13
CA GLY A 112 15.92 -0.93 3.15
C GLY A 112 16.86 0.23 3.47
N SER A 113 17.00 1.11 2.49
CA SER A 113 17.95 2.22 2.46
C SER A 113 17.29 3.60 2.61
N LYS A 114 16.03 3.75 2.17
CA LYS A 114 15.25 4.99 2.28
C LYS A 114 13.77 4.71 2.55
N TRP A 115 13.09 5.71 3.11
CA TRP A 115 11.70 5.57 3.54
C TRP A 115 10.71 5.36 2.39
N ASP A 116 11.00 5.88 1.19
CA ASP A 116 10.20 5.77 -0.05
C ASP A 116 10.85 4.82 -1.07
N GLU A 117 11.50 3.76 -0.61
CA GLU A 117 12.07 2.72 -1.50
C GLU A 117 10.99 1.96 -2.29
N GLY A 118 9.76 1.96 -1.79
CA GLY A 118 8.65 1.21 -2.37
C GLY A 118 8.37 -0.08 -1.64
N TYR A 119 7.24 -0.67 -2.04
CA TYR A 119 6.83 -2.02 -1.68
C TYR A 119 6.96 -2.33 -0.17
N ALA A 120 7.41 -3.55 0.18
CA ALA A 120 7.50 -4.04 1.54
C ALA A 120 8.41 -3.19 2.46
N VAL A 121 9.46 -2.55 1.93
CA VAL A 121 10.36 -1.68 2.71
C VAL A 121 9.60 -0.47 3.22
N THR A 122 8.93 0.26 2.32
CA THR A 122 8.12 1.42 2.72
C THR A 122 6.91 0.99 3.55
N ALA A 123 6.30 -0.17 3.27
CA ALA A 123 5.21 -0.71 4.08
C ALA A 123 5.62 -0.93 5.55
N ARG A 124 6.84 -1.44 5.82
CA ARG A 124 7.36 -1.60 7.19
C ARG A 124 7.61 -0.27 7.89
N PHE A 125 8.08 0.74 7.15
CA PHE A 125 8.18 2.09 7.70
C PHE A 125 6.81 2.68 8.05
N LEU A 126 5.83 2.53 7.16
CA LEU A 126 4.45 2.97 7.41
C LEU A 126 3.81 2.22 8.58
N GLU A 127 4.11 0.92 8.75
CA GLU A 127 3.72 0.15 9.93
C GLU A 127 4.31 0.73 11.22
N TYR A 128 5.58 1.11 11.21
CA TYR A 128 6.21 1.82 12.33
C TYR A 128 5.50 3.15 12.63
N CYS A 129 5.28 3.99 11.62
CA CYS A 129 4.58 5.27 11.78
C CYS A 129 3.15 5.09 12.31
N ASN A 130 2.43 4.08 11.82
CA ASN A 130 1.10 3.73 12.32
C ASN A 130 1.11 3.16 13.74
N GLY A 131 2.24 2.61 14.19
CA GLY A 131 2.46 2.23 15.59
C GLY A 131 2.72 3.43 16.51
N LEU A 132 3.19 4.57 15.98
CA LEU A 132 3.33 5.82 16.74
C LEU A 132 2.01 6.57 16.88
N LYS A 133 1.16 6.51 15.84
CA LYS A 133 -0.19 7.08 15.84
C LYS A 133 -1.13 6.15 15.09
N ASP A 134 -2.12 5.61 15.79
CA ASP A 134 -3.14 4.77 15.16
C ASP A 134 -3.88 5.53 14.05
N GLY A 135 -3.97 4.92 12.88
CA GLY A 135 -4.57 5.53 11.70
C GLY A 135 -3.70 6.55 10.98
N PHE A 136 -2.40 6.61 11.27
CA PHE A 136 -1.45 7.46 10.53
C PHE A 136 -1.60 7.32 9.02
N VAL A 137 -1.62 6.09 8.49
CA VAL A 137 -1.71 5.86 7.03
C VAL A 137 -3.05 6.33 6.47
N ALA A 138 -4.15 6.15 7.21
CA ALA A 138 -5.46 6.68 6.84
C ALA A 138 -5.46 8.21 6.73
N GLU A 139 -4.89 8.90 7.73
CA GLU A 139 -4.77 10.36 7.72
C GLU A 139 -3.83 10.87 6.63
N LEU A 140 -2.72 10.16 6.37
CA LEU A 140 -1.81 10.47 5.27
C LEU A 140 -2.51 10.35 3.92
N ASN A 141 -3.22 9.23 3.68
CA ASN A 141 -4.04 9.03 2.48
C ASN A 141 -5.05 10.17 2.28
N LYS A 142 -5.76 10.54 3.35
CA LYS A 142 -6.73 11.66 3.31
C LYS A 142 -6.08 13.01 3.01
N LYS A 143 -4.88 13.28 3.53
CA LYS A 143 -4.13 14.51 3.23
C LYS A 143 -3.68 14.60 1.76
N MET A 144 -3.58 13.47 1.08
CA MET A 144 -3.14 13.39 -0.32
C MET A 144 -4.26 13.63 -1.36
N ILE A 145 -5.45 14.12 -0.96
CA ILE A 145 -6.56 14.39 -1.89
C ILE A 145 -6.16 15.39 -2.98
N ASP A 146 -5.47 16.47 -2.62
CA ASP A 146 -5.20 17.60 -3.54
C ASP A 146 -3.72 17.78 -3.92
N GLY A 147 -2.82 16.98 -3.35
CA GLY A 147 -1.38 17.12 -3.57
C GLY A 147 -0.57 16.33 -2.56
N TYR A 148 0.76 16.41 -2.64
CA TYR A 148 1.65 15.75 -1.69
C TYR A 148 2.73 16.69 -1.17
N SER A 149 3.05 16.55 0.12
CA SER A 149 4.20 17.17 0.76
C SER A 149 4.77 16.26 1.84
N ASN A 150 6.10 16.13 1.92
CA ASN A 150 6.79 15.44 3.01
C ASN A 150 6.45 16.05 4.39
N ASP A 151 6.02 17.32 4.45
CA ASP A 151 5.60 17.97 5.70
C ASP A 151 4.34 17.32 6.31
N PHE A 152 3.56 16.53 5.54
CA PHE A 152 2.44 15.78 6.10
C PHE A 152 2.87 14.84 7.23
N PHE A 153 4.07 14.25 7.16
CA PHE A 153 4.62 13.44 8.26
C PHE A 153 4.81 14.27 9.53
N ASN A 154 5.34 15.49 9.39
CA ASN A 154 5.56 16.41 10.50
C ASN A 154 4.24 16.92 11.09
N GLN A 155 3.27 17.26 10.24
CA GLN A 155 1.92 17.63 10.70
C GLN A 155 1.22 16.51 11.47
N LEU A 156 1.46 15.25 11.09
CA LEU A 156 0.77 14.09 11.66
C LEU A 156 1.47 13.52 12.89
N LEU A 157 2.80 13.57 12.95
CA LEU A 157 3.64 12.91 13.98
C LEU A 157 4.62 13.85 14.70
N GLY A 158 4.68 15.13 14.33
CA GLY A 158 5.56 16.13 14.95
C GLY A 158 7.04 16.00 14.59
N LYS A 159 7.38 15.23 13.56
CA LYS A 159 8.75 15.00 13.07
C LYS A 159 8.79 14.94 11.55
N THR A 160 9.88 15.40 10.95
CA THR A 160 10.07 15.24 9.50
C THR A 160 10.18 13.75 9.13
N VAL A 161 9.87 13.41 7.88
CA VAL A 161 9.97 12.03 7.39
C VAL A 161 11.38 11.45 7.55
N ASP A 162 12.42 12.27 7.39
CA ASP A 162 13.82 11.86 7.56
C ASP A 162 14.18 11.58 9.03
N GLN A 163 13.62 12.36 9.97
CA GLN A 163 13.78 12.09 11.41
C GLN A 163 13.07 10.79 11.79
N LEU A 164 11.84 10.59 11.31
CA LEU A 164 11.09 9.35 11.53
C LEU A 164 11.79 8.13 10.95
N TRP A 165 12.36 8.25 9.74
CA TRP A 165 13.14 7.19 9.11
C TRP A 165 14.39 6.87 9.93
N THR A 166 15.10 7.89 10.40
CA THR A 166 16.26 7.72 11.29
C THR A 166 15.88 6.98 12.57
N ASP A 167 14.79 7.39 13.23
CA ASP A 167 14.28 6.76 14.44
C ASP A 167 13.86 5.29 14.19
N TYR A 168 13.21 5.03 13.06
CA TYR A 168 12.85 3.69 12.61
C TYR A 168 14.10 2.80 12.44
N LYS A 169 15.12 3.30 11.73
CA LYS A 169 16.39 2.57 11.54
C LYS A 169 17.09 2.32 12.86
N ALA A 170 17.11 3.29 13.77
CA ALA A 170 17.69 3.11 15.10
C ALA A 170 16.94 2.08 15.96
N LYS A 171 15.60 2.06 15.89
CA LYS A 171 14.76 1.08 16.61
C LYS A 171 15.02 -0.36 16.21
N TYR A 172 15.37 -0.60 14.95
CA TYR A 172 15.59 -1.94 14.38
C TYR A 172 17.05 -2.20 14.01
N ALA A 173 17.97 -1.34 14.47
CA ALA A 173 19.39 -1.60 14.38
C ALA A 173 19.74 -2.72 15.38
N ASN A 174 19.84 -3.95 14.87
CA ASN A 174 20.39 -5.11 15.58
C ASN A 174 21.85 -5.31 15.18
#